data_AF-A0AAW1HBH3-F1
#
_entry.id   AF-A0AAW1HBH3-F1
#
_cell.length_a   1.000
_cell.length_b   1.000
_cell.length_c   1.000
_cell.angle_alpha   90.00
_cell.angle_beta   90.00
_cell.angle_gamma   90.00
#
_symmetry.space_group_name_H-M   'P 1'
#
loop_
_entity.id
_entity.type
_entity.pdbx_description
1 polymer ?
#
loop_
_entity_poly.entity_id
_entity_poly.type
_entity_poly.pdbx_seq_one_letter_code
_entity_poly.pdbx_strand_id
1 'polypeptide(L)'
;MYCTGGIRCEMASAYIRSKGSGFENVFQLYGGIQRYLEQFPDGGFFKGKNFVYDPRISVGSSSECIIGKCLLCGISFDDYSSRRRCTFCRMLVLVCNDCQKEKIQYVCELCHKYGKVAESVPTVSDDDVEARLTCDTGMVHTRRPCPGPLKKLRILCLHGFRQNASSFKGRTASLAKKLKSMAELVFVNAPHELPFIYQSTNFLNDSISSPPQHEPPPTGTCNKKYAWLVSPDFRSKKENDWEKISTPFDPLQYQHQTEGVEESLSFLKSVFAKEGPFDGVLGFSQGAAMTALLCAQKSKNVSGLNFRFVIMCSGFAINLEGYSEGSLTCPSLHVFGAGGGDRQISSSFSRDLASFFEDGCRVIIEHDSGHIIPTRPPYIDEVKEFLRRFT
;
A
#
# COMPACT_ATOMS: atom_id res chain seq x y z
N MET A 1 20.98 -9.75 -10.98
CA MET A 1 20.80 -8.28 -10.93
C MET A 1 19.32 -7.91 -10.93
N TYR A 2 18.97 -6.73 -10.43
CA TYR A 2 17.58 -6.24 -10.47
C TYR A 2 17.52 -4.70 -10.49
N CYS A 3 16.38 -4.19 -10.98
CA CYS A 3 15.95 -2.80 -10.83
C CYS A 3 14.47 -2.81 -10.43
N THR A 4 13.87 -1.67 -10.14
CA THR A 4 12.48 -1.60 -9.62
C THR A 4 11.49 -2.38 -10.49
N GLY A 5 11.44 -2.11 -11.80
CA GLY A 5 10.46 -2.72 -12.73
C GLY A 5 11.07 -3.60 -13.83
N GLY A 6 12.33 -4.04 -13.71
CA GLY A 6 12.96 -4.97 -14.67
C GLY A 6 13.57 -4.34 -15.93
N ILE A 7 12.92 -3.34 -16.53
CA ILE A 7 13.27 -2.78 -17.86
C ILE A 7 14.76 -2.38 -18.00
N ARG A 8 15.32 -1.66 -17.02
CA ARG A 8 16.75 -1.26 -17.09
C ARG A 8 17.69 -2.46 -17.00
N CYS A 9 17.31 -3.49 -16.25
CA CYS A 9 18.10 -4.70 -16.12
C CYS A 9 18.03 -5.59 -17.34
N GLU A 10 16.94 -5.55 -18.11
CA GLU A 10 16.86 -6.27 -19.39
C GLU A 10 17.95 -5.77 -20.34
N MET A 11 18.02 -4.45 -20.54
CA MET A 11 19.03 -3.82 -21.38
C MET A 11 20.45 -4.03 -20.83
N ALA A 12 20.66 -3.79 -19.53
CA ALA A 12 21.96 -3.92 -18.92
C ALA A 12 22.47 -5.37 -18.91
N SER A 13 21.60 -6.35 -18.67
CA SER A 13 21.99 -7.77 -18.67
C SER A 13 22.36 -8.24 -20.07
N ALA A 14 21.65 -7.77 -21.11
CA ALA A 14 22.01 -8.05 -22.50
C ALA A 14 23.37 -7.45 -22.88
N TYR A 15 23.63 -6.20 -22.49
CA TYR A 15 24.92 -5.54 -22.72
C TYR A 15 26.09 -6.23 -22.01
N ILE A 16 25.91 -6.67 -20.77
CA ILE A 16 26.97 -7.37 -20.03
C ILE A 16 27.27 -8.71 -20.70
N ARG A 17 26.24 -9.49 -21.07
CA ARG A 17 26.43 -10.75 -21.82
C ARG A 17 27.13 -10.53 -23.16
N SER A 18 26.91 -9.39 -23.82
CA SER A 18 27.57 -9.07 -25.09
C SER A 18 29.08 -8.78 -24.96
N LYS A 19 29.64 -8.72 -23.74
CA LYS A 19 31.08 -8.57 -23.52
C LYS A 19 31.88 -9.84 -23.78
N GLY A 20 31.20 -10.95 -24.07
CA GLY A 20 31.84 -12.19 -24.49
C GLY A 20 32.25 -13.05 -23.30
N SER A 21 33.37 -13.76 -23.47
CA SER A 21 33.80 -14.81 -22.55
C SER A 21 33.95 -14.33 -21.10
N GLY A 22 33.33 -15.05 -20.17
CA GLY A 22 33.32 -14.74 -18.73
C GLY A 22 32.09 -13.93 -18.26
N PHE A 23 31.17 -13.56 -19.16
CA PHE A 23 29.94 -12.82 -18.84
C PHE A 23 28.66 -13.60 -19.21
N GLU A 24 28.73 -14.91 -19.37
CA GLU A 24 27.60 -15.76 -19.79
C GLU A 24 26.56 -15.91 -18.66
N ASN A 25 27.01 -15.93 -17.41
CA ASN A 25 26.18 -16.20 -16.22
C ASN A 25 25.55 -14.94 -15.61
N VAL A 26 25.00 -14.06 -16.46
CA VAL A 26 24.30 -12.85 -15.99
C VAL A 26 22.82 -13.11 -15.85
N PHE A 27 22.38 -13.29 -14.60
CA PHE A 27 20.97 -13.51 -14.25
C PHE A 27 20.29 -12.21 -13.85
N GLN A 28 19.02 -12.06 -14.21
CA GLN A 28 18.19 -10.93 -13.79
C GLN A 28 16.91 -11.39 -13.11
N LEU A 29 16.40 -10.54 -12.20
CA LEU A 29 15.11 -10.73 -11.58
C LEU A 29 14.00 -10.32 -12.55
N TYR A 30 13.22 -11.28 -13.01
CA TYR A 30 12.17 -11.04 -14.00
C TYR A 30 11.10 -10.09 -13.47
N GLY A 31 10.81 -9.02 -14.23
CA GLY A 31 9.92 -7.93 -13.82
C GLY A 31 10.44 -7.04 -12.68
N GLY A 32 11.69 -7.24 -12.24
CA GLY A 32 12.32 -6.42 -11.22
C GLY A 32 11.90 -6.73 -9.79
N ILE A 33 12.48 -5.97 -8.86
CA ILE A 33 12.27 -6.18 -7.42
C ILE A 33 10.85 -5.83 -6.96
N GLN A 34 10.16 -4.94 -7.66
CA GLN A 34 8.76 -4.64 -7.36
C GLN A 34 7.88 -5.87 -7.60
N ARG A 35 7.97 -6.48 -8.80
CA ARG A 35 7.20 -7.70 -9.12
C ARG A 35 7.56 -8.85 -8.19
N TYR A 36 8.83 -8.96 -7.83
CA TYR A 36 9.27 -9.93 -6.84
C TYR A 36 8.65 -9.69 -5.46
N LEU A 37 8.61 -8.44 -4.97
CA LEU A 37 7.96 -8.12 -3.68
C LEU A 37 6.43 -8.21 -3.75
N GLU A 38 5.82 -8.04 -4.92
CA GLU A 38 4.39 -8.34 -5.13
C GLU A 38 4.12 -9.86 -5.00
N GLN A 39 5.01 -10.68 -5.56
CA GLN A 39 4.95 -12.13 -5.46
C GLN A 39 5.27 -12.63 -4.05
N PHE A 40 6.35 -12.12 -3.44
CA PHE A 40 6.89 -12.45 -2.12
C PHE A 40 6.83 -11.23 -1.17
N PRO A 41 5.64 -10.89 -0.65
CA PRO A 41 5.43 -9.66 0.13
C PRO A 41 6.08 -9.67 1.52
N ASP A 42 6.50 -10.82 2.04
CA ASP A 42 7.37 -10.97 3.23
C ASP A 42 8.85 -10.81 2.91
N GLY A 43 9.18 -10.74 1.62
CA GLY A 43 10.49 -10.44 1.11
C GLY A 43 11.15 -11.67 0.51
N GLY A 44 10.69 -12.90 0.79
CA GLY A 44 11.40 -14.10 0.36
C GLY A 44 12.89 -14.04 0.74
N PHE A 45 13.77 -14.00 -0.26
CA PHE A 45 15.21 -13.82 -0.08
C PHE A 45 15.64 -12.35 0.06
N PHE A 46 14.79 -11.41 -0.32
CA PHE A 46 14.99 -9.99 -0.10
C PHE A 46 14.72 -9.62 1.36
N LYS A 47 15.65 -8.89 1.97
CA LYS A 47 15.56 -8.43 3.35
C LYS A 47 15.55 -6.90 3.38
N GLY A 48 14.71 -6.31 4.23
CA GLY A 48 14.60 -4.86 4.42
C GLY A 48 13.71 -4.15 3.40
N LYS A 49 14.05 -2.88 3.13
CA LYS A 49 13.30 -2.01 2.20
C LYS A 49 14.20 -1.54 1.07
N ASN A 50 13.67 -1.56 -0.15
CA ASN A 50 14.32 -0.98 -1.32
C ASN A 50 14.00 0.51 -1.40
N PHE A 51 15.03 1.35 -1.35
CA PHE A 51 14.86 2.78 -1.57
C PHE A 51 14.53 3.05 -3.05
N VAL A 52 13.51 3.86 -3.31
CA VAL A 52 13.08 4.23 -4.67
C VAL A 52 13.06 5.75 -4.84
N TYR A 53 13.46 6.22 -6.02
CA TYR A 53 13.62 7.64 -6.34
C TYR A 53 12.31 8.35 -6.72
N ASP A 54 11.17 7.76 -6.37
CA ASP A 54 9.84 8.25 -6.71
C ASP A 54 9.02 8.55 -5.44
N PRO A 55 7.75 8.97 -5.56
CA PRO A 55 6.96 9.34 -4.40
C PRO A 55 6.81 8.29 -3.29
N ARG A 56 7.05 7.02 -3.58
CA ARG A 56 6.95 5.94 -2.62
C ARG A 56 8.08 5.96 -1.58
N ILE A 57 9.23 6.58 -1.88
CA ILE A 57 10.48 6.67 -1.08
C ILE A 57 11.12 5.31 -0.80
N SER A 58 10.35 4.33 -0.34
CA SER A 58 10.80 2.97 -0.11
C SER A 58 9.70 1.98 -0.45
N VAL A 59 10.07 0.88 -1.11
CA VAL A 59 9.23 -0.29 -1.33
C VAL A 59 9.94 -1.46 -0.67
N GLY A 60 9.32 -2.11 0.29
CA GLY A 60 9.97 -3.19 1.03
C GLY A 60 9.02 -4.31 1.34
N SER A 61 9.58 -5.34 1.94
CA SER A 61 8.75 -6.45 2.39
C SER A 61 8.07 -6.14 3.73
N SER A 62 7.13 -7.01 4.10
CA SER A 62 6.45 -7.05 5.39
C SER A 62 7.31 -7.68 6.50
N SER A 63 8.56 -8.05 6.19
CA SER A 63 9.52 -8.46 7.21
C SER A 63 9.90 -7.28 8.10
N GLU A 64 9.86 -7.49 9.41
CA GLU A 64 10.42 -6.58 10.42
C GLU A 64 11.96 -6.58 10.43
N CYS A 65 12.61 -7.23 9.45
CA CYS A 65 14.06 -7.25 9.31
C CYS A 65 14.58 -5.88 8.84
N ILE A 66 14.81 -5.00 9.81
CA ILE A 66 15.41 -3.69 9.60
C ILE A 66 16.93 -3.86 9.40
N ILE A 67 17.39 -3.66 8.17
CA ILE A 67 18.83 -3.66 7.83
C ILE A 67 19.46 -2.27 8.06
N GLY A 68 18.68 -1.22 7.83
CA GLY A 68 19.14 0.17 7.96
C GLY A 68 19.46 0.53 9.41
N LYS A 69 20.32 1.53 9.58
CA LYS A 69 20.69 2.09 10.88
C LYS A 69 20.59 3.60 10.84
N CYS A 70 20.23 4.19 11.97
CA CYS A 70 20.32 5.63 12.16
C CYS A 70 21.78 6.06 12.01
N LEU A 71 22.01 7.06 11.15
CA LEU A 71 23.31 7.67 10.89
C LEU A 71 24.00 8.18 12.17
N LEU A 72 23.23 8.61 13.18
CA LEU A 72 23.74 9.30 14.36
C LEU A 72 23.95 8.37 15.56
N CYS A 73 22.94 7.55 15.88
CA CYS A 73 22.99 6.69 17.08
C CYS A 73 23.13 5.19 16.75
N GLY A 74 23.12 4.80 15.48
CA GLY A 74 23.30 3.41 15.06
C GLY A 74 22.11 2.48 15.34
N ILE A 75 21.03 2.95 15.97
CA ILE A 75 19.83 2.13 16.20
C ILE A 75 19.21 1.68 14.88
N SER A 76 18.66 0.47 14.83
CA SER A 76 17.95 -0.06 13.67
C SER A 76 16.86 0.91 13.21
N PHE A 77 16.96 1.40 11.98
CA PHE A 77 16.03 2.36 11.41
C PHE A 77 16.12 2.37 9.88
N ASP A 78 14.99 2.31 9.19
CA ASP A 78 14.92 2.18 7.73
C ASP A 78 13.90 3.11 7.06
N ASP A 79 13.37 4.10 7.80
CA ASP A 79 12.37 5.05 7.29
C ASP A 79 13.02 6.36 6.86
N TYR A 80 13.07 6.61 5.56
CA TYR A 80 13.59 7.86 5.02
C TYR A 80 12.58 9.00 5.16
N SER A 81 13.04 10.12 5.69
CA SER A 81 12.29 11.38 5.67
C SER A 81 12.78 12.27 4.53
N SER A 82 11.86 12.78 3.70
CA SER A 82 12.18 13.64 2.54
C SER A 82 12.94 14.93 2.90
N ARG A 83 12.88 15.33 4.17
CA ARG A 83 13.54 16.53 4.72
C ARG A 83 14.93 16.26 5.30
N ARG A 84 15.30 15.00 5.53
CA ARG A 84 16.57 14.64 6.18
C ARG A 84 17.61 14.33 5.11
N ARG A 85 18.47 15.32 4.86
CA ARG A 85 19.45 15.30 3.79
C ARG A 85 20.82 15.67 4.33
N CYS A 86 21.85 15.05 3.74
CA CYS A 86 23.22 15.49 3.93
C CYS A 86 23.33 16.99 3.61
N THR A 87 24.05 17.74 4.44
CA THR A 87 24.28 19.17 4.24
C THR A 87 25.04 19.44 2.94
N PHE A 88 26.00 18.57 2.59
CA PHE A 88 26.89 18.78 1.45
C PHE A 88 26.30 18.25 0.13
N CYS A 89 26.04 16.95 0.05
CA CYS A 89 25.60 16.32 -1.21
C CYS A 89 24.08 16.24 -1.37
N ARG A 90 23.31 16.67 -0.36
CA ARG A 90 21.84 16.68 -0.35
C ARG A 90 21.17 15.31 -0.52
N MET A 91 21.94 14.21 -0.52
CA MET A 91 21.41 12.85 -0.47
C MET A 91 20.62 12.62 0.82
N LEU A 92 19.55 11.83 0.73
CA LEU A 92 18.77 11.46 1.90
C LEU A 92 19.62 10.65 2.88
N VAL A 93 19.40 10.87 4.18
CA VAL A 93 20.07 10.16 5.27
C VAL A 93 19.03 9.51 6.18
N LEU A 94 19.35 8.32 6.71
CA LEU A 94 18.52 7.64 7.69
C LEU A 94 18.78 8.21 9.09
N VAL A 95 17.80 8.88 9.67
CA VAL A 95 17.90 9.46 11.02
C VAL A 95 16.64 9.09 11.79
N CYS A 96 16.78 8.40 12.92
CA CYS A 96 15.64 7.96 13.72
C CYS A 96 14.84 9.15 14.29
N ASN A 97 13.60 8.91 14.71
CA ASN A 97 12.71 9.99 15.18
C ASN A 97 13.27 10.76 16.38
N ASP A 98 14.09 10.13 17.21
CA ASP A 98 14.69 10.80 18.38
C ASP A 98 15.82 11.74 17.98
N CYS A 99 16.77 11.27 17.15
CA CYS A 99 17.85 12.12 16.64
C CYS A 99 17.37 13.21 15.67
N GLN A 100 16.10 13.16 15.24
CA GLN A 100 15.48 14.19 14.41
C GLN A 100 15.02 15.42 15.21
N LYS A 101 14.93 15.33 16.54
CA LYS A 101 14.49 16.42 17.42
C LYS A 101 15.58 17.50 17.56
N GLU A 102 16.83 17.09 17.41
CA GLU A 102 17.99 17.99 17.43
C GLU A 102 18.09 18.78 16.11
N LYS A 103 18.30 20.10 16.21
CA LYS A 103 18.64 20.96 15.06
C LYS A 103 20.12 20.80 14.73
N ILE A 104 20.47 19.69 14.08
CA ILE A 104 21.83 19.36 13.69
C ILE A 104 21.96 19.18 12.18
N GLN A 105 23.14 19.53 11.67
CA GLN A 105 23.52 19.25 10.30
C GLN A 105 23.86 17.77 10.15
N TYR A 106 23.41 17.15 9.05
CA TYR A 106 23.70 15.75 8.78
C TYR A 106 24.81 15.63 7.74
N VAL A 107 25.77 14.74 7.97
CA VAL A 107 26.80 14.41 6.98
C VAL A 107 26.71 12.92 6.68
N CYS A 108 26.43 12.57 5.41
CA CYS A 108 26.37 11.16 5.04
C CYS A 108 27.76 10.52 5.10
N GLU A 109 27.80 9.19 5.22
CA GLU A 109 29.02 8.39 5.34
C GLU A 109 30.04 8.68 4.23
N LEU A 110 29.57 8.90 3.00
CA LEU A 110 30.43 9.25 1.87
C LEU A 110 31.07 10.63 2.05
N CYS A 111 30.29 11.67 2.36
CA CYS A 111 30.83 13.01 2.59
C CYS A 111 31.82 13.02 3.77
N HIS A 112 31.51 12.27 4.83
CA HIS A 112 32.41 12.11 5.97
C HIS A 112 33.73 11.44 5.56
N LYS A 113 33.67 10.36 4.78
CA LYS A 113 34.85 9.69 4.22
C LYS A 113 35.73 10.62 3.36
N TYR A 114 35.14 11.63 2.72
CA TYR A 114 35.86 12.65 1.94
C TYR A 114 36.22 13.90 2.77
N GLY A 115 36.30 13.78 4.10
CA GLY A 115 36.78 14.84 4.99
C GLY A 115 35.79 15.98 5.23
N LYS A 116 34.50 15.80 4.89
CA LYS A 116 33.47 16.77 5.26
C LYS A 116 33.01 16.49 6.70
N VAL A 117 32.97 17.54 7.53
CA VAL A 117 32.54 17.46 8.92
C VAL A 117 31.43 18.49 9.13
N ALA A 118 30.45 18.14 9.97
CA ALA A 118 29.46 19.13 10.41
C ALA A 118 30.14 20.07 11.40
N GLU A 119 30.03 21.37 11.18
CA GLU A 119 30.39 22.36 12.20
C GLU A 119 29.29 22.38 13.27
N SER A 120 29.69 22.48 14.54
CA SER A 120 28.77 22.75 15.64
C SER A 120 28.15 24.13 15.42
N VAL A 121 26.85 24.19 15.18
CA VAL A 121 26.14 25.47 15.07
C VAL A 121 26.16 26.12 16.46
N PRO A 122 26.66 27.36 16.61
CA PRO A 122 26.49 28.11 17.85
C PRO A 122 25.00 28.29 18.10
N THR A 123 24.56 28.15 19.35
CA THR A 123 23.21 28.49 19.78
C THR A 123 22.98 29.99 19.51
N VAL A 124 22.38 30.33 18.37
CA VAL A 124 21.84 31.66 18.13
C VAL A 124 20.43 31.64 18.71
N SER A 125 20.20 32.50 19.70
CA SER A 125 18.89 32.81 20.26
C SER A 125 17.92 33.19 19.15
N ASP A 126 16.66 32.77 19.32
CA ASP A 126 15.54 33.17 18.48
C ASP A 126 15.45 34.70 18.45
N ASP A 127 15.87 35.33 17.35
CA ASP A 127 15.33 36.60 16.85
C ASP A 127 15.68 36.72 15.35
N ASP A 128 14.68 37.10 14.57
CA ASP A 128 14.71 37.53 13.18
C ASP A 128 15.02 36.51 12.07
N VAL A 129 14.00 35.81 11.56
CA VAL A 129 13.51 35.94 10.16
C VAL A 129 12.07 35.37 10.06
N GLU A 130 11.07 36.11 10.54
CA GLU A 130 9.70 36.02 10.00
C GLU A 130 9.13 37.43 9.84
N ALA A 131 9.74 38.21 8.95
CA ALA A 131 9.13 39.41 8.42
C ALA A 131 8.55 39.10 7.05
N ARG A 132 7.26 38.72 7.00
CA ARG A 132 6.29 39.16 5.99
C ARG A 132 4.93 38.49 6.21
N LEU A 133 3.92 39.37 6.37
CA LEU A 133 2.46 39.14 6.34
C LEU A 133 1.80 38.97 7.72
N THR A 134 1.86 40.01 8.54
CA THR A 134 0.80 40.32 9.50
C THR A 134 -0.20 41.29 8.85
N CYS A 135 -1.47 40.90 8.77
CA CYS A 135 -2.58 41.83 8.86
C CYS A 135 -3.53 41.37 9.97
N ASP A 136 -3.68 42.31 10.90
CA ASP A 136 -4.53 42.45 12.07
C ASP A 136 -5.99 41.95 11.92
N THR A 137 -6.50 41.29 12.96
CA THR A 137 -7.69 41.75 13.72
C THR A 137 -7.93 40.81 14.91
N GLY A 138 -7.98 41.40 16.11
CA GLY A 138 -8.10 40.70 17.38
C GLY A 138 -9.45 40.04 17.62
N MET A 139 -9.43 38.94 18.39
CA MET A 139 -10.58 38.47 19.16
C MET A 139 -10.11 37.67 20.38
N VAL A 140 -10.53 38.16 21.55
CA VAL A 140 -10.37 37.56 22.88
C VAL A 140 -10.79 36.09 22.86
N HIS A 141 -9.88 35.17 23.20
CA HIS A 141 -10.22 33.76 23.42
C HIS A 141 -10.26 33.46 24.91
N THR A 142 -11.48 33.35 25.44
CA THR A 142 -11.79 32.64 26.68
C THR A 142 -11.20 31.23 26.60
N ARG A 143 -10.40 30.82 27.59
CA ARG A 143 -9.84 29.47 27.70
C ARG A 143 -10.97 28.44 27.69
N ARG A 144 -11.07 27.64 26.62
CA ARG A 144 -11.89 26.42 26.61
C ARG A 144 -11.16 25.29 27.34
N PRO A 145 -11.87 24.41 28.07
CA PRO A 145 -11.26 23.25 28.73
C PRO A 145 -10.66 22.30 27.68
N CYS A 146 -9.49 21.72 27.99
CA CYS A 146 -8.90 20.65 27.19
C CYS A 146 -9.89 19.46 27.07
N PRO A 147 -10.22 18.98 25.85
CA PRO A 147 -10.92 17.72 25.69
C PRO A 147 -10.01 16.58 26.19
N GLY A 148 -10.58 15.61 26.90
CA GLY A 148 -9.90 14.35 27.21
C GLY A 148 -9.41 13.64 25.94
N PRO A 149 -8.58 12.58 26.06
CA PRO A 149 -8.02 11.89 24.90
C PRO A 149 -9.14 11.37 23.99
N LEU A 150 -9.21 11.90 22.76
CA LEU A 150 -10.16 11.47 21.73
C LEU A 150 -9.98 9.96 21.46
N LYS A 151 -11.10 9.22 21.45
CA LYS A 151 -11.09 7.79 21.16
C LYS A 151 -10.74 7.57 19.69
N LYS A 152 -9.71 6.77 19.41
CA LYS A 152 -9.32 6.45 18.02
C LYS A 152 -10.43 5.64 17.32
N LEU A 153 -10.66 5.95 16.05
CA LEU A 153 -11.54 5.18 15.16
C LEU A 153 -10.96 3.80 14.92
N ARG A 154 -11.78 2.73 15.00
CA ARG A 154 -11.37 1.39 14.57
C ARG A 154 -11.83 1.14 13.14
N ILE A 155 -10.89 0.92 12.22
CA ILE A 155 -11.17 0.76 10.79
C ILE A 155 -10.81 -0.65 10.36
N LEU A 156 -11.79 -1.42 9.89
CA LEU A 156 -11.57 -2.75 9.31
C LEU A 156 -10.99 -2.62 7.90
N CYS A 157 -9.87 -3.29 7.60
CA CYS A 157 -9.11 -3.15 6.36
C CYS A 157 -9.21 -4.41 5.50
N LEU A 158 -9.79 -4.26 4.30
CA LEU A 158 -9.98 -5.31 3.30
C LEU A 158 -8.95 -5.18 2.17
N HIS A 159 -8.08 -6.18 2.05
CA HIS A 159 -6.98 -6.19 1.07
C HIS A 159 -7.45 -6.39 -0.38
N GLY A 160 -6.57 -6.17 -1.36
CA GLY A 160 -6.86 -6.42 -2.77
C GLY A 160 -6.71 -7.89 -3.18
N PHE A 161 -6.96 -8.18 -4.46
CA PHE A 161 -6.82 -9.54 -5.01
C PHE A 161 -5.41 -10.09 -4.86
N ARG A 162 -5.28 -11.39 -4.53
CA ARG A 162 -3.99 -12.09 -4.29
C ARG A 162 -3.11 -11.40 -3.26
N GLN A 163 -3.73 -10.85 -2.23
CA GLN A 163 -3.06 -10.31 -1.05
C GLN A 163 -3.52 -11.07 0.20
N ASN A 164 -3.03 -10.63 1.35
CA ASN A 164 -3.44 -11.11 2.66
C ASN A 164 -3.32 -9.97 3.67
N ALA A 165 -3.84 -10.16 4.88
CA ALA A 165 -3.83 -9.17 5.96
C ALA A 165 -2.43 -8.60 6.23
N SER A 166 -1.44 -9.50 6.33
CA SER A 166 -0.05 -9.13 6.66
C SER A 166 0.59 -8.25 5.59
N SER A 167 0.51 -8.66 4.32
CA SER A 167 1.02 -7.90 3.18
C SER A 167 0.31 -6.56 3.02
N PHE A 168 -1.00 -6.49 3.25
CA PHE A 168 -1.75 -5.24 3.18
C PHE A 168 -1.40 -4.28 4.33
N LYS A 169 -1.20 -4.80 5.54
CA LYS A 169 -0.66 -4.05 6.68
C LYS A 169 0.72 -3.45 6.35
N GLY A 170 1.62 -4.23 5.74
CA GLY A 170 2.93 -3.75 5.30
C GLY A 170 2.81 -2.62 4.26
N ARG A 171 1.99 -2.80 3.22
CA ARG A 171 1.76 -1.78 2.17
C ARG A 171 1.11 -0.49 2.69
N THR A 172 0.33 -0.58 3.76
CA THR A 172 -0.38 0.55 4.38
C THR A 172 0.32 1.11 5.62
N ALA A 173 1.54 0.67 5.94
CA ALA A 173 2.27 1.12 7.12
C ALA A 173 2.48 2.66 7.17
N SER A 174 2.74 3.29 6.02
CA SER A 174 2.83 4.76 5.91
C SER A 174 1.50 5.44 6.26
N LEU A 175 0.37 4.89 5.76
CA LEU A 175 -0.97 5.37 6.07
C LEU A 175 -1.26 5.23 7.57
N ALA A 176 -1.03 4.04 8.13
CA ALA A 176 -1.23 3.75 9.55
C ALA A 176 -0.44 4.72 10.44
N LYS A 177 0.83 4.99 10.10
CA LYS A 177 1.68 5.95 10.83
C LYS A 177 1.12 7.38 10.77
N LYS A 178 0.58 7.79 9.63
CA LYS A 178 -0.01 9.13 9.42
C LYS A 178 -1.36 9.30 10.10
N LEU A 179 -2.10 8.20 10.28
CA LEU A 179 -3.40 8.17 10.95
C LEU A 179 -3.33 7.74 12.43
N LYS A 180 -2.13 7.47 12.97
CA LYS A 180 -1.93 6.87 14.30
C LYS A 180 -2.63 7.58 15.47
N SER A 181 -2.87 8.90 15.35
CA SER A 181 -3.55 9.70 16.37
C SER A 181 -5.07 9.72 16.23
N MET A 182 -5.59 9.25 15.09
CA MET A 182 -7.00 9.31 14.72
C MET A 182 -7.65 7.93 14.61
N ALA A 183 -6.90 6.93 14.13
CA ALA A 183 -7.43 5.61 13.82
C ALA A 183 -6.47 4.46 14.15
N GLU A 184 -7.05 3.31 14.46
CA GLU A 184 -6.46 1.98 14.50
C GLU A 184 -6.94 1.21 13.26
N LEU A 185 -6.00 0.61 12.51
CA LEU A 185 -6.32 -0.21 11.34
C LEU A 185 -6.26 -1.69 11.70
N VAL A 186 -7.36 -2.41 11.48
CA VAL A 186 -7.53 -3.84 11.79
C VAL A 186 -7.59 -4.62 10.48
N PHE A 187 -6.67 -5.58 10.28
CA PHE A 187 -6.51 -6.28 9.00
C PHE A 187 -6.98 -7.73 9.11
N VAL A 188 -7.73 -8.20 8.11
CA VAL A 188 -8.22 -9.58 8.03
C VAL A 188 -7.90 -10.22 6.68
N ASN A 189 -7.76 -11.54 6.67
CA ASN A 189 -7.64 -12.30 5.43
C ASN A 189 -9.03 -12.52 4.83
N ALA A 190 -9.14 -12.43 3.52
CA ALA A 190 -10.34 -12.88 2.80
C ALA A 190 -10.49 -14.42 2.89
N PRO A 191 -11.70 -14.98 2.72
CA PRO A 191 -11.92 -16.41 2.96
C PRO A 191 -11.40 -17.32 1.83
N HIS A 192 -11.30 -16.81 0.60
CA HIS A 192 -10.90 -17.65 -0.55
C HIS A 192 -9.39 -17.76 -0.64
N GLU A 193 -8.83 -18.88 -0.19
CA GLU A 193 -7.40 -19.19 -0.36
C GLU A 193 -7.10 -19.56 -1.81
N LEU A 194 -6.16 -18.86 -2.43
CA LEU A 194 -5.80 -19.02 -3.83
C LEU A 194 -4.54 -19.89 -3.99
N PRO A 195 -4.45 -20.70 -5.06
CA PRO A 195 -3.27 -21.52 -5.32
C PRO A 195 -2.03 -20.66 -5.59
N PHE A 196 -0.86 -21.22 -5.29
CA PHE A 196 0.40 -20.64 -5.72
C PHE A 196 0.53 -20.77 -7.23
N ILE A 197 1.11 -19.76 -7.84
CA ILE A 197 1.20 -19.66 -9.29
C ILE A 197 2.67 -19.59 -9.67
N TYR A 198 3.06 -20.41 -10.64
CA TYR A 198 4.37 -20.34 -11.28
C TYR A 198 4.23 -20.34 -12.80
N GLN A 199 5.09 -19.59 -13.48
CA GLN A 199 5.21 -19.61 -14.94
C GLN A 199 6.44 -20.42 -15.32
N SER A 200 6.25 -21.41 -16.19
CA SER A 200 7.35 -22.16 -16.82
C SER A 200 7.99 -21.30 -17.90
N THR A 201 9.32 -21.32 -18.00
CA THR A 201 10.15 -20.48 -18.89
C THR A 201 9.96 -20.69 -20.39
N ASN A 202 8.96 -21.45 -20.85
CA ASN A 202 8.81 -21.89 -22.24
C ASN A 202 8.37 -20.78 -23.23
N PHE A 203 8.26 -19.52 -22.81
CA PHE A 203 7.85 -18.41 -23.67
C PHE A 203 9.01 -17.62 -24.30
N LEU A 204 10.26 -17.98 -23.99
CA LEU A 204 11.44 -17.34 -24.57
C LEU A 204 12.38 -18.42 -25.13
N ASN A 205 12.21 -18.70 -26.43
CA ASN A 205 13.03 -19.53 -27.32
C ASN A 205 13.02 -21.06 -27.13
N ASP A 206 12.51 -21.73 -28.16
CA ASP A 206 12.90 -23.07 -28.60
C ASP A 206 14.42 -23.13 -28.79
N SER A 207 15.16 -23.71 -27.84
CA SER A 207 16.48 -24.37 -28.01
C SER A 207 17.22 -24.58 -26.69
N ILE A 208 16.52 -25.00 -25.62
CA ILE A 208 17.19 -25.57 -24.44
C ILE A 208 16.55 -26.92 -24.15
N SER A 209 17.37 -27.95 -24.35
CA SER A 209 17.14 -29.33 -23.97
C SER A 209 16.71 -29.44 -22.51
N SER A 210 15.54 -30.06 -22.31
CA SER A 210 14.99 -30.56 -21.05
C SER A 210 14.67 -29.51 -19.97
N PRO A 211 13.43 -29.48 -19.44
CA PRO A 211 13.11 -28.62 -18.29
C PRO A 211 13.91 -29.07 -17.05
N PRO A 212 14.35 -28.16 -16.17
CA PRO A 212 14.92 -28.55 -14.88
C PRO A 212 13.86 -29.32 -14.08
N GLN A 213 14.17 -30.56 -13.69
CA GLN A 213 13.38 -31.37 -12.76
C GLN A 213 13.51 -30.84 -11.32
N HIS A 214 13.30 -29.54 -11.10
CA HIS A 214 13.30 -29.00 -9.74
C HIS A 214 11.91 -29.12 -9.14
N GLU A 215 11.84 -29.85 -8.03
CA GLU A 215 10.69 -29.92 -7.12
C GLU A 215 10.10 -28.53 -6.85
N PRO A 216 8.77 -28.39 -6.70
CA PRO A 216 8.14 -27.13 -6.35
C PRO A 216 8.78 -26.56 -5.07
N PRO A 217 8.95 -25.23 -4.95
CA PRO A 217 9.69 -24.65 -3.84
C PRO A 217 9.01 -24.96 -2.50
N PRO A 218 9.76 -24.94 -1.37
CA PRO A 218 9.29 -25.46 -0.08
C PRO A 218 7.96 -24.82 0.35
N THR A 219 6.96 -25.65 0.56
CA THR A 219 5.60 -25.24 0.95
C THR A 219 5.52 -24.66 2.36
N GLY A 220 6.49 -24.97 3.23
CA GLY A 220 6.47 -24.62 4.66
C GLY A 220 6.65 -23.14 5.00
N THR A 221 7.08 -22.28 4.07
CA THR A 221 7.37 -20.86 4.34
C THR A 221 6.64 -19.89 3.41
N CYS A 222 5.77 -20.36 2.50
CA CYS A 222 5.13 -19.47 1.53
C CYS A 222 3.82 -18.89 2.10
N ASN A 223 3.73 -17.56 2.15
CA ASN A 223 2.53 -16.89 2.63
C ASN A 223 1.33 -17.09 1.69
N LYS A 224 0.27 -17.71 2.22
CA LYS A 224 -1.00 -17.94 1.54
C LYS A 224 -1.56 -16.64 0.94
N LYS A 225 -2.17 -16.75 -0.24
CA LYS A 225 -2.79 -15.65 -0.96
C LYS A 225 -4.30 -15.80 -0.87
N TYR A 226 -5.01 -14.69 -0.71
CA TYR A 226 -6.45 -14.71 -0.57
C TYR A 226 -7.13 -13.78 -1.57
N ALA A 227 -8.40 -14.03 -1.79
CA ALA A 227 -9.31 -13.16 -2.51
C ALA A 227 -10.66 -13.07 -1.81
N TRP A 228 -11.35 -11.97 -2.06
CA TRP A 228 -12.74 -11.78 -1.71
C TRP A 228 -13.68 -12.26 -2.79
N LEU A 229 -13.26 -12.17 -4.04
CA LEU A 229 -14.01 -12.58 -5.22
C LEU A 229 -13.14 -13.50 -6.07
N VAL A 230 -13.77 -14.51 -6.65
CA VAL A 230 -13.08 -15.56 -7.40
C VAL A 230 -13.71 -15.72 -8.78
N SER A 231 -13.00 -16.37 -9.70
CA SER A 231 -13.56 -16.67 -11.01
C SER A 231 -14.68 -17.73 -10.90
N PRO A 232 -15.62 -17.77 -11.86
CA PRO A 232 -16.66 -18.81 -11.92
C PRO A 232 -16.13 -20.24 -11.91
N ASP A 233 -14.97 -20.45 -12.52
CA ASP A 233 -14.32 -21.76 -12.58
C ASP A 233 -13.46 -22.06 -11.34
N PHE A 234 -13.40 -21.15 -10.37
CA PHE A 234 -12.64 -21.37 -9.14
C PHE A 234 -13.24 -22.55 -8.38
N ARG A 235 -12.38 -23.55 -8.14
CA ARG A 235 -12.67 -24.67 -7.25
C ARG A 235 -11.74 -24.49 -6.05
N SER A 236 -12.32 -24.42 -4.86
CA SER A 236 -11.55 -24.44 -3.61
C SER A 236 -10.75 -25.75 -3.56
N LYS A 237 -9.48 -25.68 -3.94
CA LYS A 237 -8.55 -26.80 -3.86
C LYS A 237 -7.89 -26.74 -2.49
N LYS A 238 -7.87 -27.88 -1.79
CA LYS A 238 -7.13 -28.01 -0.53
C LYS A 238 -5.62 -27.81 -0.77
N GLU A 239 -4.94 -27.42 0.31
CA GLU A 239 -3.57 -26.89 0.38
C GLU A 239 -2.53 -27.50 -0.58
N ASN A 240 -1.62 -26.63 -1.03
CA ASN A 240 -0.32 -26.89 -1.68
C ASN A 240 -0.28 -27.15 -3.19
N ASP A 241 -1.39 -27.05 -3.92
CA ASP A 241 -1.36 -27.17 -5.37
C ASP A 241 -0.78 -25.91 -6.04
N TRP A 242 0.42 -26.07 -6.61
CA TRP A 242 1.02 -25.11 -7.52
C TRP A 242 0.35 -25.19 -8.88
N GLU A 243 -0.24 -24.08 -9.32
CA GLU A 243 -0.83 -23.98 -10.65
C GLU A 243 0.19 -23.43 -11.64
N LYS A 244 0.44 -24.21 -12.71
CA LYS A 244 1.24 -23.77 -13.85
C LYS A 244 0.37 -22.85 -14.69
N ILE A 245 0.66 -21.56 -14.64
CA ILE A 245 0.02 -20.62 -15.55
C ILE A 245 0.60 -20.82 -16.96
N SER A 246 -0.29 -21.03 -17.93
CA SER A 246 0.02 -21.11 -19.37
C SER A 246 -0.07 -19.76 -20.09
N THR A 247 -0.47 -18.68 -19.41
CA THR A 247 -0.72 -17.36 -20.02
C THR A 247 -0.03 -16.21 -19.26
N PRO A 248 0.26 -15.06 -19.87
CA PRO A 248 0.77 -13.90 -19.14
C PRO A 248 -0.20 -13.42 -18.04
N PHE A 249 0.30 -12.69 -17.04
CA PHE A 249 -0.55 -12.06 -16.02
C PHE A 249 -1.50 -11.07 -16.68
N ASP A 250 -2.80 -11.27 -16.48
CA ASP A 250 -3.83 -10.37 -16.97
C ASP A 250 -4.07 -9.23 -15.96
N PRO A 251 -3.74 -7.97 -16.30
CA PRO A 251 -3.99 -6.83 -15.42
C PRO A 251 -5.49 -6.54 -15.21
N LEU A 252 -6.37 -7.05 -16.09
CA LEU A 252 -7.81 -6.86 -16.05
C LEU A 252 -8.58 -8.07 -15.49
N GLN A 253 -7.87 -9.04 -14.90
CA GLN A 253 -8.46 -10.28 -14.36
C GLN A 253 -9.57 -10.05 -13.33
N TYR A 254 -9.65 -8.87 -12.72
CA TYR A 254 -10.71 -8.49 -11.77
C TYR A 254 -12.09 -8.53 -12.44
N GLN A 255 -12.17 -8.30 -13.76
CA GLN A 255 -13.43 -8.34 -14.53
C GLN A 255 -14.03 -9.74 -14.58
N HIS A 256 -13.21 -10.78 -14.37
CA HIS A 256 -13.62 -12.18 -14.39
C HIS A 256 -13.86 -12.74 -12.98
N GLN A 257 -13.63 -11.97 -11.92
CA GLN A 257 -13.76 -12.41 -10.53
C GLN A 257 -15.13 -12.01 -9.97
N THR A 258 -16.17 -12.73 -10.40
CA THR A 258 -17.57 -12.38 -10.12
C THR A 258 -18.24 -13.24 -9.03
N GLU A 259 -17.62 -14.36 -8.64
CA GLU A 259 -18.19 -15.32 -7.69
C GLU A 259 -17.60 -15.19 -6.28
N GLY A 260 -18.15 -15.96 -5.33
CA GLY A 260 -17.65 -16.06 -3.95
C GLY A 260 -18.12 -14.94 -3.02
N VAL A 261 -19.10 -14.14 -3.46
CA VAL A 261 -19.65 -13.00 -2.74
C VAL A 261 -20.30 -13.41 -1.42
N GLU A 262 -21.13 -14.46 -1.44
CA GLU A 262 -21.92 -14.92 -0.29
C GLU A 262 -21.01 -15.41 0.84
N GLU A 263 -19.97 -16.17 0.50
CA GLU A 263 -18.97 -16.65 1.45
C GLU A 263 -18.20 -15.48 2.06
N SER A 264 -17.74 -14.54 1.25
CA SER A 264 -17.07 -13.32 1.71
C SER A 264 -17.94 -12.45 2.61
N LEU A 265 -19.22 -12.27 2.26
CA LEU A 265 -20.17 -11.52 3.10
C LEU A 265 -20.45 -12.25 4.42
N SER A 266 -20.62 -13.57 4.40
CA SER A 266 -20.82 -14.39 5.60
C SER A 266 -19.61 -14.31 6.53
N PHE A 267 -18.40 -14.45 5.97
CA PHE A 267 -17.15 -14.29 6.69
C PHE A 267 -17.05 -12.91 7.33
N LEU A 268 -17.29 -11.83 6.59
CA LEU A 268 -17.23 -10.46 7.10
C LEU A 268 -18.25 -10.21 8.21
N LYS A 269 -19.49 -10.71 8.08
CA LYS A 269 -20.48 -10.65 9.17
C LYS A 269 -19.95 -11.32 10.45
N SER A 270 -19.24 -12.46 10.33
CA SER A 270 -18.62 -13.12 11.47
C SER A 270 -17.48 -12.30 12.09
N VAL A 271 -16.69 -11.59 11.28
CA VAL A 271 -15.64 -10.67 11.75
C VAL A 271 -16.25 -9.49 12.51
N PHE A 272 -17.31 -8.86 11.97
CA PHE A 272 -18.04 -7.79 12.67
C PHE A 272 -18.58 -8.25 14.03
N ALA A 273 -19.11 -9.47 14.11
CA ALA A 273 -19.63 -10.03 15.35
C ALA A 273 -18.53 -10.36 16.39
N LYS A 274 -17.36 -10.82 15.95
CA LYS A 274 -16.28 -11.29 16.85
C LYS A 274 -15.30 -10.20 17.25
N GLU A 275 -14.97 -9.29 16.33
CA GLU A 275 -13.88 -8.32 16.47
C GLU A 275 -14.35 -6.86 16.49
N GLY A 276 -15.66 -6.64 16.30
CA GLY A 276 -16.28 -5.33 16.40
C GLY A 276 -16.30 -4.76 17.83
N PRO A 277 -16.76 -3.52 18.01
CA PRO A 277 -17.30 -2.63 16.98
C PRO A 277 -16.22 -2.02 16.09
N PHE A 278 -16.58 -1.75 14.83
CA PHE A 278 -15.77 -1.00 13.87
C PHE A 278 -16.47 0.33 13.55
N ASP A 279 -15.70 1.40 13.53
CA ASP A 279 -16.20 2.74 13.16
C ASP A 279 -16.32 2.89 11.64
N GLY A 280 -15.45 2.24 10.87
CA GLY A 280 -15.46 2.30 9.42
C GLY A 280 -14.78 1.11 8.76
N VAL A 281 -14.89 1.04 7.43
CA VAL A 281 -14.25 0.01 6.62
C VAL A 281 -13.37 0.67 5.56
N LEU A 282 -12.14 0.21 5.41
CA LEU A 282 -11.24 0.59 4.33
C LEU A 282 -11.04 -0.60 3.40
N GLY A 283 -11.41 -0.46 2.14
CA GLY A 283 -11.16 -1.46 1.11
C GLY A 283 -10.16 -0.97 0.06
N PHE A 284 -9.31 -1.86 -0.44
CA PHE A 284 -8.42 -1.60 -1.57
C PHE A 284 -8.71 -2.56 -2.73
N SER A 285 -8.86 -2.04 -3.95
CA SER A 285 -9.09 -2.85 -5.15
C SER A 285 -10.31 -3.77 -4.98
N GLN A 286 -10.14 -5.09 -5.07
CA GLN A 286 -11.18 -6.07 -4.78
C GLN A 286 -11.81 -5.90 -3.37
N GLY A 287 -11.04 -5.50 -2.37
CA GLY A 287 -11.55 -5.19 -1.03
C GLY A 287 -12.44 -3.94 -1.01
N ALA A 288 -12.23 -2.98 -1.91
CA ALA A 288 -13.11 -1.82 -2.08
C ALA A 288 -14.44 -2.23 -2.74
N ALA A 289 -14.40 -3.13 -3.73
CA ALA A 289 -15.62 -3.72 -4.31
C ALA A 289 -16.46 -4.44 -3.24
N MET A 290 -15.84 -5.23 -2.37
CA MET A 290 -16.53 -5.83 -1.21
C MET A 290 -17.05 -4.81 -0.21
N THR A 291 -16.31 -3.71 0.02
CA THR A 291 -16.76 -2.64 0.92
C THR A 291 -18.04 -2.00 0.42
N ALA A 292 -18.18 -1.82 -0.91
CA ALA A 292 -19.42 -1.35 -1.51
C ALA A 292 -20.58 -2.35 -1.33
N LEU A 293 -20.31 -3.65 -1.48
CA LEU A 293 -21.30 -4.70 -1.19
C LEU A 293 -21.73 -4.70 0.28
N LEU A 294 -20.83 -4.42 1.23
CA LEU A 294 -21.21 -4.25 2.65
C LEU A 294 -22.15 -3.04 2.84
N CYS A 295 -21.91 -1.92 2.15
CA CYS A 295 -22.82 -0.77 2.16
C CYS A 295 -24.20 -1.13 1.60
N ALA A 296 -24.25 -1.89 0.51
CA ALA A 296 -25.48 -2.40 -0.10
C ALA A 296 -26.23 -3.37 0.83
N GLN A 297 -25.53 -4.23 1.57
CA GLN A 297 -26.15 -5.09 2.58
C GLN A 297 -26.67 -4.28 3.79
N LYS A 298 -25.93 -3.24 4.19
CA LYS A 298 -26.34 -2.34 5.28
C LYS A 298 -27.62 -1.57 4.92
N SER A 299 -27.77 -1.08 3.68
CA SER A 299 -28.97 -0.34 3.24
C SER A 299 -30.24 -1.21 3.23
N LYS A 300 -30.09 -2.54 3.09
CA LYS A 300 -31.17 -3.52 3.25
C LYS A 300 -31.51 -3.84 4.71
N ASN A 301 -31.01 -3.07 5.68
CA ASN A 301 -31.18 -3.27 7.13
C ASN A 301 -30.78 -4.68 7.61
N VAL A 302 -29.78 -5.30 6.97
CA VAL A 302 -29.26 -6.60 7.40
C VAL A 302 -28.59 -6.43 8.77
N SER A 303 -29.08 -7.18 9.76
CA SER A 303 -28.59 -7.12 11.14
C SER A 303 -27.10 -7.51 11.24
N GLY A 304 -26.37 -6.86 12.15
CA GLY A 304 -24.97 -7.19 12.48
C GLY A 304 -23.89 -6.40 11.72
N LEU A 305 -24.24 -5.58 10.72
CA LEU A 305 -23.29 -4.71 10.00
C LEU A 305 -23.40 -3.26 10.47
N ASN A 306 -22.63 -2.90 11.51
CA ASN A 306 -22.59 -1.53 12.02
C ASN A 306 -21.20 -0.90 11.81
N PHE A 307 -21.17 0.11 10.93
CA PHE A 307 -20.05 1.02 10.67
C PHE A 307 -20.62 2.36 10.19
N ARG A 308 -19.88 3.45 10.38
CA ARG A 308 -20.32 4.83 10.15
C ARG A 308 -19.83 5.43 8.84
N PHE A 309 -18.73 4.90 8.30
CA PHE A 309 -18.15 5.38 7.05
C PHE A 309 -17.36 4.29 6.32
N VAL A 310 -17.05 4.54 5.06
CA VAL A 310 -16.17 3.69 4.25
C VAL A 310 -15.11 4.49 3.51
N ILE A 311 -13.95 3.88 3.29
CA ILE A 311 -12.86 4.38 2.45
C ILE A 311 -12.59 3.33 1.38
N MET A 312 -12.75 3.69 0.11
CA MET A 312 -12.59 2.78 -1.03
C MET A 312 -11.45 3.29 -1.90
N CYS A 313 -10.37 2.52 -1.97
CA CYS A 313 -9.19 2.88 -2.76
C CYS A 313 -9.10 2.01 -4.02
N SER A 314 -9.06 2.64 -5.20
CA SER A 314 -9.08 1.96 -6.52
C SER A 314 -10.20 0.92 -6.64
N GLY A 315 -11.41 1.25 -6.18
CA GLY A 315 -12.56 0.34 -6.20
C GLY A 315 -13.28 0.29 -7.54
N PHE A 316 -14.11 -0.74 -7.71
CA PHE A 316 -15.00 -0.93 -8.85
C PHE A 316 -16.32 -1.55 -8.37
N ALA A 317 -17.40 -1.33 -9.12
CA ALA A 317 -18.71 -1.90 -8.81
C ALA A 317 -18.80 -3.37 -9.26
N ILE A 318 -19.43 -4.20 -8.43
CA ILE A 318 -19.77 -5.59 -8.73
C ILE A 318 -21.11 -5.90 -8.06
N ASN A 319 -22.01 -6.60 -8.77
CA ASN A 319 -23.32 -7.03 -8.27
C ASN A 319 -24.15 -5.89 -7.63
N LEU A 320 -24.02 -4.68 -8.18
CA LEU A 320 -24.79 -3.49 -7.79
C LEU A 320 -25.88 -3.12 -8.81
N GLU A 321 -26.17 -3.99 -9.79
CA GLU A 321 -27.11 -3.73 -10.90
C GLU A 321 -28.55 -3.40 -10.45
N GLY A 322 -28.95 -3.84 -9.26
CA GLY A 322 -30.25 -3.52 -8.65
C GLY A 322 -30.29 -2.21 -7.86
N TYR A 323 -29.20 -1.44 -7.85
CA TYR A 323 -29.10 -0.16 -7.15
C TYR A 323 -29.07 0.99 -8.15
N SER A 324 -29.86 2.02 -7.91
CA SER A 324 -29.77 3.26 -8.70
C SER A 324 -28.58 4.11 -8.22
N GLU A 325 -28.17 5.06 -9.05
CA GLU A 325 -27.27 6.13 -8.61
C GLU A 325 -27.83 6.83 -7.37
N GLY A 326 -26.95 7.19 -6.44
CA GLY A 326 -27.29 7.84 -5.18
C GLY A 326 -28.06 6.98 -4.16
N SER A 327 -28.28 5.69 -4.41
CA SER A 327 -29.07 4.84 -3.51
C SER A 327 -28.36 4.42 -2.21
N LEU A 328 -27.03 4.56 -2.13
CA LEU A 328 -26.24 4.26 -0.95
C LEU A 328 -25.93 5.53 -0.14
N THR A 329 -26.39 5.58 1.11
CA THR A 329 -26.29 6.76 1.98
C THR A 329 -25.14 6.70 3.00
N CYS A 330 -24.32 5.65 2.96
CA CYS A 330 -23.16 5.52 3.85
C CYS A 330 -22.09 6.56 3.47
N PRO A 331 -21.62 7.41 4.42
CA PRO A 331 -20.51 8.32 4.15
C PRO A 331 -19.29 7.60 3.58
N SER A 332 -18.83 8.04 2.41
CA SER A 332 -17.83 7.33 1.61
C SER A 332 -16.73 8.25 1.13
N LEU A 333 -15.49 7.76 1.22
CA LEU A 333 -14.31 8.38 0.63
C LEU A 333 -13.78 7.48 -0.48
N HIS A 334 -13.75 7.98 -1.70
CA HIS A 334 -13.26 7.27 -2.89
C HIS A 334 -11.90 7.84 -3.29
N VAL A 335 -10.87 7.00 -3.34
CA VAL A 335 -9.48 7.43 -3.62
C VAL A 335 -8.92 6.62 -4.76
N PHE A 336 -8.55 7.22 -5.89
CA PHE A 336 -8.08 6.46 -7.05
C PHE A 336 -7.17 7.27 -7.99
N GLY A 337 -6.40 6.54 -8.80
CA GLY A 337 -5.49 7.12 -9.78
C GLY A 337 -6.22 7.65 -11.00
N ALA A 338 -6.03 8.93 -11.33
CA ALA A 338 -6.58 9.58 -12.51
C ALA A 338 -5.59 9.59 -13.69
N GLY A 339 -6.07 9.98 -14.87
CA GLY A 339 -5.22 10.20 -16.05
C GLY A 339 -4.51 8.95 -16.60
N GLY A 340 -5.02 7.75 -16.29
CA GLY A 340 -4.42 6.47 -16.72
C GLY A 340 -3.21 6.03 -15.88
N GLY A 341 -2.98 6.65 -14.73
CA GLY A 341 -1.93 6.21 -13.78
C GLY A 341 -2.19 4.80 -13.24
N ASP A 342 -3.46 4.47 -12.99
CA ASP A 342 -3.89 3.13 -12.58
C ASP A 342 -4.15 2.26 -13.82
N ARG A 343 -3.25 1.29 -14.05
CA ARG A 343 -3.33 0.34 -15.17
C ARG A 343 -4.09 -0.94 -14.83
N GLN A 344 -4.52 -1.09 -13.58
CA GLN A 344 -5.29 -2.25 -13.14
C GLN A 344 -6.77 -1.90 -13.10
N ILE A 345 -7.13 -0.77 -12.50
CA ILE A 345 -8.50 -0.27 -12.43
C ILE A 345 -8.55 1.12 -13.04
N SER A 346 -9.23 1.27 -14.19
CA SER A 346 -9.46 2.59 -14.78
C SER A 346 -10.23 3.48 -13.81
N SER A 347 -9.85 4.77 -13.75
CA SER A 347 -10.57 5.79 -12.97
C SER A 347 -12.08 5.85 -13.26
N SER A 348 -12.52 5.47 -14.48
CA SER A 348 -13.93 5.40 -14.83
C SER A 348 -14.68 4.42 -13.92
N PHE A 349 -14.15 3.22 -13.69
CA PHE A 349 -14.80 2.23 -12.82
C PHE A 349 -14.91 2.68 -11.36
N SER A 350 -13.93 3.44 -10.88
CA SER A 350 -14.00 4.02 -9.52
C SER A 350 -15.00 5.18 -9.44
N ARG A 351 -15.15 5.98 -10.50
CA ARG A 351 -16.21 7.00 -10.58
C ARG A 351 -17.60 6.38 -10.69
N ASP A 352 -17.75 5.33 -11.50
CA ASP A 352 -18.99 4.58 -11.61
C ASP A 352 -19.36 3.96 -10.26
N LEU A 353 -18.39 3.39 -9.53
CA LEU A 353 -18.64 2.94 -8.16
C LEU A 353 -19.09 4.09 -7.24
N ALA A 354 -18.48 5.26 -7.36
CA ALA A 354 -18.88 6.42 -6.58
C ALA A 354 -20.28 6.94 -6.93
N SER A 355 -20.82 6.69 -8.14
CA SER A 355 -22.16 7.12 -8.56
C SER A 355 -23.29 6.44 -7.79
N PHE A 356 -23.06 5.24 -7.26
CA PHE A 356 -24.03 4.57 -6.38
C PHE A 356 -24.20 5.25 -5.02
N PHE A 357 -23.26 6.09 -4.59
CA PHE A 357 -23.33 6.80 -3.31
C PHE A 357 -23.96 8.19 -3.49
N GLU A 358 -24.82 8.58 -2.55
CA GLU A 358 -25.48 9.89 -2.54
C GLU A 358 -24.44 11.03 -2.58
N ASP A 359 -24.70 12.08 -3.36
CA ASP A 359 -23.78 13.20 -3.57
C ASP A 359 -23.31 13.86 -2.28
N GLY A 360 -24.22 14.08 -1.32
CA GLY A 360 -23.89 14.65 -0.02
C GLY A 360 -23.06 13.73 0.89
N CYS A 361 -22.99 12.44 0.54
CA CYS A 361 -22.34 11.40 1.33
C CYS A 361 -21.02 10.91 0.72
N ARG A 362 -20.62 11.37 -0.46
CA ARG A 362 -19.37 10.94 -1.13
C ARG A 362 -18.32 12.04 -1.21
N VAL A 363 -17.06 11.67 -1.00
CA VAL A 363 -15.89 12.50 -1.24
C VAL A 363 -14.98 11.76 -2.21
N ILE A 364 -14.47 12.45 -3.24
CA ILE A 364 -13.59 11.86 -4.26
C ILE A 364 -12.21 12.52 -4.15
N ILE A 365 -11.16 11.69 -4.08
CA ILE A 365 -9.76 12.09 -4.15
C ILE A 365 -9.14 11.42 -5.38
N GLU A 366 -8.81 12.21 -6.39
CA GLU A 366 -8.07 11.75 -7.56
C GLU A 366 -6.58 12.07 -7.41
N HIS A 367 -5.72 11.08 -7.67
CA HIS A 367 -4.26 11.26 -7.60
C HIS A 367 -3.55 10.88 -8.88
N ASP A 368 -2.34 11.41 -9.07
CA ASP A 368 -1.48 11.16 -10.24
C ASP A 368 -0.71 9.83 -10.19
N SER A 369 -0.78 9.14 -9.04
CA SER A 369 -0.13 7.85 -8.83
C SER A 369 -0.95 6.68 -9.39
N GLY A 370 -0.32 5.50 -9.51
CA GLY A 370 -1.00 4.29 -10.02
C GLY A 370 -1.84 3.55 -8.99
N HIS A 371 -1.96 2.22 -9.12
CA HIS A 371 -2.79 1.35 -8.26
C HIS A 371 -2.27 1.25 -6.81
N ILE A 372 -2.39 2.34 -6.04
CA ILE A 372 -1.85 2.51 -4.69
C ILE A 372 -2.78 3.34 -3.81
N ILE A 373 -2.54 3.34 -2.49
CA ILE A 373 -3.15 4.31 -1.58
C ILE A 373 -2.18 5.49 -1.40
N PRO A 374 -2.54 6.72 -1.81
CA PRO A 374 -1.65 7.87 -1.69
C PRO A 374 -1.50 8.28 -0.22
N THR A 375 -0.26 8.48 0.23
CA THR A 375 0.03 8.88 1.63
C THR A 375 0.74 10.22 1.73
N ARG A 376 0.89 10.94 0.62
CA ARG A 376 1.48 12.29 0.59
C ARG A 376 0.39 13.36 0.60
N PRO A 377 0.71 14.57 1.09
CA PRO A 377 -0.11 15.75 0.82
C PRO A 377 -0.27 15.99 -0.70
N PRO A 378 -1.42 16.53 -1.15
CA PRO A 378 -2.58 16.92 -0.33
C PRO A 378 -3.45 15.74 0.11
N TYR A 379 -3.36 14.58 -0.56
CA TYR A 379 -4.27 13.45 -0.41
C TYR A 379 -4.44 12.92 1.03
N ILE A 380 -3.33 12.79 1.78
CA ILE A 380 -3.43 12.34 3.18
C ILE A 380 -4.16 13.33 4.08
N ASP A 381 -4.08 14.62 3.77
CA ASP A 381 -4.72 15.65 4.59
C ASP A 381 -6.23 15.67 4.33
N GLU A 382 -6.66 15.39 3.11
CA GLU A 382 -8.07 15.15 2.76
C GLU A 382 -8.62 13.87 3.41
N VAL A 383 -7.84 12.77 3.45
CA VAL A 383 -8.22 11.56 4.19
C VAL A 383 -8.42 11.86 5.68
N LYS A 384 -7.53 12.65 6.28
CA LYS A 384 -7.69 13.08 7.68
C LYS A 384 -8.93 13.95 7.84
N GLU A 385 -9.17 14.88 6.94
CA GLU A 385 -10.34 15.77 7.01
C GLU A 385 -11.66 14.98 6.94
N PHE A 386 -11.72 13.97 6.08
CA PHE A 386 -12.84 13.04 6.06
C PHE A 386 -13.01 12.32 7.42
N LEU A 387 -11.94 11.78 7.98
CA LEU A 387 -11.98 11.04 9.25
C LEU A 387 -12.35 11.93 10.46
N ARG A 388 -11.98 13.22 10.47
CA ARG A 388 -12.32 14.16 11.55
C ARG A 388 -13.81 14.31 11.78
N ARG A 389 -14.64 14.04 10.77
CA ARG A 389 -16.11 14.06 10.86
C ARG A 389 -16.67 12.99 11.80
N PHE A 390 -15.84 12.03 12.21
CA PHE A 390 -16.24 10.86 13.00
C PHE A 390 -15.51 10.73 14.35
N THR A 391 -14.49 11.56 14.61
CA THR A 391 -13.63 11.50 15.82
C THR A 391 -14.11 12.38 16.96
#